data_AF-A0A8H3X1L4-F1
#
_entry.id   AF-A0A8H3X1L4-F1
#
_cell.length_a   1.000
_cell.length_b   1.000
_cell.length_c   1.000
_cell.angle_alpha   90.00
_cell.angle_beta   90.00
_cell.angle_gamma   90.00
#
_symmetry.space_group_name_H-M   'P 1'
#
loop_
_entity.id
_entity.type
_entity.pdbx_description
1 polymer ?
#
loop_
_entity_poly.entity_id
_entity_poly.type
_entity_poly.pdbx_seq_one_letter_code
_entity_poly.pdbx_strand_id
1 'polypeptide(L)'
;MEHLCEDMFFVALKDYQCEKYETSFEKFEKAAYKYKANSRYEVYAKYYLALHYKLGKPIKNDKKAYELFNEVIHAQIAQSNSRYNDDAKYMLAKCYESGQGVGKDCKRAFDIYLDLLGDKSHYENSNKKYYNKELEDDVKFKLANCYSNGQGVAKNDNKAYQLYLDLSKSKKYQINAFK
;
A
#
# COMPACT_ATOMS: atom_id res chain seq x y z
N MET A 1 2.02 -27.40 -9.20
CA MET A 1 2.69 -26.52 -8.21
C MET A 1 1.96 -25.19 -8.06
N GLU A 2 1.51 -24.55 -9.14
CA GLU A 2 0.76 -23.28 -9.08
C GLU A 2 -0.53 -23.35 -8.23
N HIS A 3 -1.36 -24.39 -8.42
CA HIS A 3 -2.56 -24.62 -7.58
C HIS A 3 -2.25 -24.71 -6.08
N LEU A 4 -1.10 -25.26 -5.71
CA LEU A 4 -0.70 -25.40 -4.30
C LEU A 4 -0.32 -24.04 -3.68
N CYS A 5 0.25 -23.12 -4.46
CA CYS A 5 0.55 -21.76 -4.01
C CYS A 5 -0.74 -20.95 -3.81
N GLU A 6 -1.67 -21.07 -4.76
CA GLU A 6 -3.00 -20.45 -4.72
C GLU A 6 -3.82 -20.91 -3.51
N ASP A 7 -3.99 -22.22 -3.32
CA ASP A 7 -4.77 -22.79 -2.21
C ASP A 7 -4.18 -22.34 -0.87
N MET A 8 -2.86 -22.42 -0.72
CA MET A 8 -2.17 -22.00 0.50
C MET A 8 -2.34 -20.51 0.79
N PHE A 9 -2.32 -19.67 -0.25
CA PHE A 9 -2.56 -18.24 -0.11
C PHE A 9 -3.97 -17.96 0.45
N PHE A 10 -5.01 -18.60 -0.08
CA PHE A 10 -6.38 -18.38 0.41
C PHE A 10 -6.59 -18.91 1.82
N VAL A 11 -5.97 -20.04 2.18
CA VAL A 11 -5.99 -20.53 3.57
C VAL A 11 -5.25 -19.54 4.50
N ALA A 12 -4.09 -19.02 4.09
CA ALA A 12 -3.35 -18.02 4.85
C ALA A 12 -4.15 -16.73 5.05
N LEU A 13 -4.85 -16.28 4.00
CA LEU A 13 -5.70 -15.09 4.04
C LEU A 13 -6.90 -15.27 4.96
N LYS A 14 -7.54 -16.44 4.95
CA LYS A 14 -8.62 -16.77 5.90
C LYS A 14 -8.10 -16.73 7.33
N ASP A 15 -6.95 -17.33 7.60
CA ASP A 15 -6.33 -17.28 8.92
C ASP A 15 -5.99 -15.84 9.35
N TYR A 16 -5.51 -15.01 8.43
CA TYR A 16 -5.24 -13.58 8.67
C TYR A 16 -6.51 -12.84 9.10
N GLN A 17 -7.61 -13.06 8.36
CA GLN A 17 -8.92 -12.46 8.63
C GLN A 17 -9.53 -12.94 9.95
N CYS A 18 -9.24 -14.18 10.35
CA CYS A 18 -9.62 -14.73 11.65
C CYS A 18 -8.59 -14.40 12.77
N GLU A 19 -7.65 -13.49 12.54
CA GLU A 19 -6.61 -13.07 13.49
C GLU A 19 -5.68 -14.19 13.99
N LYS A 20 -5.60 -15.30 13.25
CA LYS A 20 -4.68 -16.42 13.52
C LYS A 20 -3.31 -16.11 12.91
N TYR A 21 -2.65 -15.09 13.45
CA TYR A 21 -1.47 -14.51 12.80
C TYR A 21 -0.27 -15.44 12.71
N GLU A 22 -0.05 -16.33 13.68
CA GLU A 22 1.03 -17.32 13.62
C GLU A 22 0.82 -18.30 12.46
N THR A 23 -0.37 -18.91 12.39
CA THR A 23 -0.69 -19.89 11.35
C THR A 23 -0.80 -19.24 9.97
N SER A 24 -1.21 -17.97 9.91
CA SER A 24 -1.24 -17.17 8.70
C SER A 24 0.17 -16.84 8.21
N PHE A 25 1.05 -16.38 9.11
CA PHE A 25 2.44 -16.04 8.81
C PHE A 25 3.19 -17.23 8.21
N GLU A 26 3.12 -18.40 8.85
CA GLU A 26 3.76 -19.61 8.32
C GLU A 26 3.26 -20.01 6.93
N LYS A 27 1.96 -19.85 6.67
CA LYS A 27 1.38 -20.20 5.38
C LYS A 27 1.75 -19.19 4.29
N PHE A 28 1.77 -17.90 4.61
CA PHE A 28 2.28 -16.88 3.68
C PHE A 28 3.77 -17.07 3.39
N GLU A 29 4.59 -17.42 4.38
CA GLU A 29 6.00 -17.73 4.15
C GLU A 29 6.18 -18.93 3.20
N LYS A 30 5.39 -19.99 3.40
CA LYS A 30 5.37 -21.15 2.49
C LYS A 30 4.91 -20.75 1.08
N ALA A 31 3.84 -19.96 0.96
CA ALA A 31 3.34 -19.49 -0.33
C ALA A 31 4.34 -18.56 -1.06
N ALA A 32 5.07 -17.72 -0.33
CA ALA A 32 6.05 -16.78 -0.86
C ALA A 32 7.38 -17.44 -1.29
N TYR A 33 7.84 -18.47 -0.59
CA TYR A 33 9.21 -18.99 -0.78
C TYR A 33 9.32 -20.48 -1.06
N LYS A 34 8.40 -21.31 -0.56
CA LYS A 34 8.51 -22.78 -0.68
C LYS A 34 8.01 -23.26 -2.04
N TYR A 35 6.96 -22.63 -2.56
CA TYR A 35 6.29 -23.09 -3.77
C TYR A 35 6.64 -22.27 -5.01
N LYS A 36 7.83 -21.64 -5.06
CA LYS A 36 8.38 -20.78 -6.13
C LYS A 36 7.90 -21.14 -7.54
N ALA A 37 6.68 -20.75 -7.82
CA ALA A 37 6.01 -20.79 -9.10
C ALA A 37 5.74 -19.31 -9.31
N ASN A 38 6.45 -18.73 -10.28
CA ASN A 38 6.39 -17.32 -10.65
C ASN A 38 4.92 -16.97 -10.98
N SER A 39 4.14 -16.72 -9.92
CA SER A 39 2.69 -16.68 -9.92
C SER A 39 2.28 -15.47 -9.11
N ARG A 40 1.11 -14.92 -9.43
CA ARG A 40 0.56 -13.76 -8.72
C ARG A 40 0.42 -14.00 -7.21
N TYR A 41 0.17 -15.23 -6.78
CA TYR A 41 -0.01 -15.58 -5.38
C TYR A 41 1.29 -15.54 -4.58
N GLU A 42 2.45 -15.74 -5.22
CA GLU A 42 3.75 -15.50 -4.59
C GLU A 42 3.88 -14.01 -4.19
N VAL A 43 3.56 -13.11 -5.13
CA VAL A 43 3.61 -11.66 -4.92
C VAL A 43 2.62 -11.23 -3.84
N TYR A 44 1.40 -11.78 -3.85
CA TYR A 44 0.38 -11.47 -2.84
C TYR A 44 0.80 -11.97 -1.46
N ALA A 45 1.37 -13.18 -1.38
CA ALA A 45 1.88 -13.74 -0.14
C ALA A 45 3.02 -12.88 0.43
N LYS A 46 3.96 -12.42 -0.40
CA LYS A 46 5.02 -11.48 0.01
C LYS A 46 4.46 -10.18 0.59
N TYR A 47 3.40 -9.63 -0.03
CA TYR A 47 2.73 -8.43 0.48
C TYR A 47 2.14 -8.67 1.90
N TYR A 48 1.39 -9.75 2.11
CA TYR A 48 0.85 -10.04 3.46
C TYR A 48 1.92 -10.39 4.48
N LEU A 49 3.00 -11.07 4.06
CA LEU A 49 4.15 -11.31 4.92
C LEU A 49 4.81 -9.99 5.36
N ALA A 50 4.90 -9.01 4.45
CA ALA A 50 5.37 -7.66 4.78
C ALA A 50 4.43 -6.97 5.80
N LEU A 51 3.11 -7.11 5.64
CA LEU A 51 2.13 -6.60 6.61
C LEU A 51 2.31 -7.23 8.00
N HIS A 52 2.51 -8.54 8.09
CA HIS A 52 2.79 -9.20 9.36
C HIS A 52 4.02 -8.59 10.07
N TYR A 53 5.13 -8.45 9.33
CA TYR A 53 6.35 -7.83 9.85
C TYR A 53 6.15 -6.37 10.24
N LYS A 54 5.35 -5.61 9.47
CA LYS A 54 5.04 -4.20 9.75
C LYS A 54 4.19 -4.03 11.02
N LEU A 55 3.18 -4.88 11.17
CA LEU A 55 2.20 -4.85 12.27
C LEU A 55 2.75 -5.48 13.55
N GLY A 56 3.79 -6.33 13.44
CA GLY A 56 4.32 -7.05 14.58
C GLY A 56 3.46 -8.24 15.01
N LYS A 57 2.78 -8.87 14.06
CA LYS A 57 1.86 -9.98 14.29
C LYS A 57 2.28 -11.14 13.40
N PRO A 58 2.96 -12.19 13.87
CA PRO A 58 3.41 -12.43 15.24
C PRO A 58 4.71 -11.70 15.61
N ILE A 59 5.51 -11.28 14.65
CA ILE A 59 6.84 -10.69 14.90
C ILE A 59 7.03 -9.38 14.14
N LYS A 60 7.57 -8.36 14.82
CA LYS A 60 7.85 -7.06 14.21
C LYS A 60 9.23 -7.06 13.56
N ASN A 61 9.29 -6.64 12.30
CA ASN A 61 10.55 -6.41 11.61
C ASN A 61 10.37 -5.37 10.49
N ASP A 62 10.58 -4.09 10.81
CA ASP A 62 10.36 -3.00 9.86
C ASP A 62 11.29 -3.11 8.63
N LYS A 63 12.52 -3.63 8.79
CA LYS A 63 13.46 -3.81 7.68
C LYS A 63 12.98 -4.87 6.69
N LYS A 64 12.58 -6.05 7.18
CA LYS A 64 12.00 -7.10 6.31
C LYS A 64 10.69 -6.66 5.67
N ALA A 65 9.87 -5.90 6.38
CA ALA A 65 8.65 -5.35 5.80
C ALA A 65 8.97 -4.44 4.60
N TYR A 66 9.93 -3.51 4.76
CA TYR A 66 10.40 -2.64 3.69
C TYR A 66 10.96 -3.44 2.50
N GLU A 67 11.85 -4.41 2.74
CA GLU A 67 12.45 -5.24 1.70
C GLU A 67 11.38 -5.98 0.89
N LEU A 68 10.40 -6.58 1.56
CA LEU A 68 9.30 -7.28 0.90
C LEU A 68 8.37 -6.35 0.12
N PHE A 69 8.01 -5.18 0.65
CA PHE A 69 7.25 -4.19 -0.13
C PHE A 69 8.02 -3.77 -1.39
N ASN A 70 9.33 -3.59 -1.27
CA ASN A 70 10.20 -3.26 -2.41
C ASN A 70 10.26 -4.40 -3.43
N GLU A 71 10.36 -5.66 -3.00
CA GLU A 71 10.29 -6.82 -3.90
C GLU A 71 8.95 -6.90 -4.64
N VAL A 72 7.84 -6.65 -3.95
CA VAL A 72 6.49 -6.70 -4.55
C VAL A 72 6.36 -5.69 -5.68
N ILE A 73 6.85 -4.46 -5.52
CA ILE A 73 6.73 -3.44 -6.57
C ILE A 73 7.60 -3.72 -7.79
N HIS A 74 8.73 -4.43 -7.61
CA HIS A 74 9.66 -4.78 -8.67
C HIS A 74 9.39 -6.13 -9.33
N ALA A 75 8.45 -6.93 -8.80
CA ALA A 75 8.06 -8.19 -9.41
C ALA A 75 7.36 -7.95 -10.77
N GLN A 76 7.82 -8.65 -11.83
CA GLN A 76 7.28 -8.51 -13.19
C GLN A 76 5.76 -8.79 -13.26
N ILE A 77 5.27 -9.74 -12.46
CA ILE A 77 3.84 -10.09 -12.36
C ILE A 77 3.02 -9.02 -11.60
N ALA A 78 3.66 -8.20 -10.78
CA ALA A 78 2.98 -7.10 -10.10
C ALA A 78 2.63 -5.96 -11.06
N GLN A 79 3.40 -5.79 -12.14
CA GLN A 79 3.12 -4.77 -13.17
C GLN A 79 1.81 -5.06 -13.95
N SER A 80 1.33 -6.32 -13.94
CA SER A 80 0.07 -6.72 -14.57
C SER A 80 -1.13 -6.77 -13.62
N ASN A 81 -0.94 -6.55 -12.31
CA ASN A 81 -1.99 -6.60 -11.29
C ASN A 81 -1.93 -5.38 -10.36
N SER A 82 -2.83 -4.41 -10.55
CA SER A 82 -2.66 -3.07 -9.94
C SER A 82 -2.81 -3.03 -8.41
N ARG A 83 -3.76 -3.77 -7.82
CA ARG A 83 -4.15 -3.52 -6.41
C ARG A 83 -3.02 -3.74 -5.40
N TYR A 84 -2.40 -4.91 -5.38
CA TYR A 84 -1.35 -5.21 -4.39
C TYR A 84 -0.06 -4.44 -4.65
N ASN A 85 0.18 -4.05 -5.92
CA ASN A 85 1.29 -3.17 -6.27
C ASN A 85 1.07 -1.77 -5.68
N ASP A 86 -0.13 -1.20 -5.86
CA ASP A 86 -0.49 0.12 -5.32
C ASP A 86 -0.48 0.12 -3.79
N ASP A 87 -1.04 -0.92 -3.15
CA ASP A 87 -0.99 -1.08 -1.70
C ASP A 87 0.45 -1.20 -1.18
N ALA A 88 1.32 -1.95 -1.87
CA ALA A 88 2.74 -2.08 -1.52
C ALA A 88 3.51 -0.77 -1.70
N LYS A 89 3.28 -0.04 -2.81
CA LYS A 89 3.83 1.31 -3.03
C LYS A 89 3.41 2.26 -1.92
N TYR A 90 2.14 2.23 -1.50
CA TYR A 90 1.65 3.07 -0.42
C TYR A 90 2.34 2.75 0.91
N MET A 91 2.51 1.46 1.23
CA MET A 91 3.25 1.06 2.42
C MET A 91 4.73 1.43 2.35
N LEU A 92 5.35 1.35 1.17
CA LEU A 92 6.72 1.78 0.95
C LEU A 92 6.88 3.30 1.18
N ALA A 93 5.94 4.11 0.70
CA ALA A 93 5.91 5.54 0.97
C ALA A 93 5.80 5.84 2.47
N LYS A 94 4.98 5.09 3.21
CA LYS A 94 4.89 5.20 4.68
C LYS A 94 6.19 4.78 5.39
N CYS A 95 6.93 3.80 4.87
CA CYS A 95 8.24 3.44 5.38
C CYS A 95 9.24 4.60 5.22
N TYR A 96 9.27 5.24 4.05
CA TYR A 96 10.11 6.43 3.83
C TYR A 96 9.67 7.64 4.66
N GLU A 97 8.36 7.87 4.82
CA GLU A 97 7.81 8.96 5.64
C GLU A 97 8.22 8.84 7.12
N SER A 98 8.16 7.61 7.65
CA SER A 98 8.43 7.33 9.07
C SER A 98 9.87 6.95 9.38
N GLY A 99 10.66 6.53 8.39
CA GLY A 99 12.00 5.96 8.58
C GLY A 99 11.97 4.54 9.14
N GLN A 100 10.88 3.79 8.92
CA GLN A 100 10.75 2.42 9.41
C GLN A 100 11.33 1.42 8.40
N GLY A 101 12.43 0.77 8.79
CA GLY A 101 13.11 -0.24 7.97
C GLY A 101 14.07 0.34 6.91
N VAL A 102 13.94 1.64 6.64
CA VAL A 102 14.76 2.42 5.71
C VAL A 102 15.00 3.81 6.31
N GLY A 103 16.06 4.51 5.89
CA GLY A 103 16.26 5.91 6.29
C GLY A 103 15.06 6.79 5.91
N LYS A 104 14.69 7.72 6.80
CA LYS A 104 13.59 8.66 6.55
C LYS A 104 13.90 9.51 5.33
N ASP A 105 12.98 9.51 4.37
CA ASP A 105 13.07 10.28 3.12
C ASP A 105 11.67 10.77 2.72
N CYS A 106 11.30 11.95 3.23
CA CYS A 106 9.99 12.52 2.94
C CYS A 106 9.80 12.87 1.45
N LYS A 107 10.90 13.12 0.71
CA LYS A 107 10.83 13.44 -0.72
C LYS A 107 10.42 12.21 -1.52
N ARG A 108 11.07 11.07 -1.28
CA ARG A 108 10.68 9.79 -1.89
C ARG A 108 9.25 9.38 -1.52
N ALA A 109 8.87 9.55 -0.26
CA ALA A 109 7.50 9.28 0.17
C ALA A 109 6.49 10.12 -0.64
N PHE A 110 6.74 11.42 -0.77
CA PHE A 110 5.90 12.33 -1.56
C PHE A 110 5.82 11.93 -3.04
N ASP A 111 6.96 11.61 -3.66
CA ASP A 111 7.00 11.23 -5.09
C ASP A 111 6.22 9.92 -5.34
N ILE A 112 6.29 8.95 -4.43
CA ILE A 112 5.48 7.72 -4.51
C ILE A 112 3.98 8.02 -4.31
N TYR A 113 3.62 8.89 -3.36
CA TYR A 113 2.22 9.29 -3.19
C TYR A 113 1.66 10.00 -4.44
N LEU A 114 2.48 10.81 -5.13
CA LEU A 114 2.10 11.41 -6.42
C LEU A 114 1.92 10.34 -7.52
N ASP A 115 2.85 9.39 -7.63
CA ASP A 115 2.76 8.28 -8.59
C ASP A 115 1.46 7.47 -8.39
N LEU A 116 1.11 7.19 -7.14
CA LEU A 116 -0.13 6.50 -6.77
C LEU A 116 -1.40 7.26 -7.12
N LEU A 117 -1.38 8.59 -7.03
CA LEU A 117 -2.53 9.41 -7.42
C LEU A 117 -2.67 9.50 -8.96
N GLY A 118 -1.63 9.09 -9.70
CA GLY A 118 -1.46 9.39 -11.12
C GLY A 118 -1.11 10.86 -11.31
N ASP A 119 -0.29 11.18 -12.31
CA ASP A 119 0.02 12.56 -12.67
C ASP A 119 -1.28 13.29 -13.06
N LYS A 120 -1.90 13.98 -12.09
CA LYS A 120 -3.16 14.70 -12.28
C LYS A 120 -3.01 16.10 -12.86
N SER A 121 -1.88 16.40 -13.48
CA SER A 121 -1.71 17.62 -14.27
C SER A 121 -2.66 17.68 -15.49
N HIS A 122 -3.31 16.56 -15.86
CA HIS A 122 -4.29 16.46 -16.96
C HIS A 122 -5.59 15.72 -16.58
N TYR A 123 -6.38 16.23 -15.62
CA TYR A 123 -7.69 15.65 -15.29
C TYR A 123 -8.86 16.48 -15.84
N GLU A 124 -9.02 16.40 -17.16
CA GLU A 124 -10.33 16.25 -17.77
C GLU A 124 -10.26 14.94 -18.59
N ASN A 125 -11.13 13.96 -18.30
CA ASN A 125 -11.19 12.67 -18.98
C ASN A 125 -9.99 11.71 -18.86
N SER A 126 -9.97 10.88 -17.81
CA SER A 126 -9.58 9.48 -18.02
C SER A 126 -10.29 8.52 -17.07
N ASN A 127 -11.16 7.71 -17.67
CA ASN A 127 -11.84 6.55 -17.09
C ASN A 127 -10.82 5.42 -16.81
N LYS A 128 -9.97 5.54 -15.79
CA LYS A 128 -9.18 4.38 -15.33
C LYS A 128 -9.98 3.64 -14.25
N LYS A 129 -10.63 2.56 -14.65
CA LYS A 129 -11.74 1.88 -13.96
C LYS A 129 -11.30 0.73 -13.05
N TYR A 130 -10.22 0.88 -12.27
CA TYR A 130 -9.84 -0.11 -11.25
C TYR A 130 -9.23 0.58 -10.04
N TYR A 131 -10.02 1.45 -9.39
CA TYR A 131 -9.62 2.13 -8.15
C TYR A 131 -10.23 1.45 -6.94
N ASN A 132 -9.39 1.08 -5.98
CA ASN A 132 -9.83 1.01 -4.59
C ASN A 132 -9.97 2.46 -4.09
N LYS A 133 -11.20 2.99 -4.09
CA LYS A 133 -11.49 4.37 -3.67
C LYS A 133 -10.93 4.72 -2.28
N GLU A 134 -10.82 3.73 -1.40
CA GLU A 134 -10.28 3.92 -0.05
C GLU A 134 -8.80 4.29 -0.04
N LEU A 135 -8.00 3.70 -0.95
CA LEU A 135 -6.58 4.00 -1.08
C LEU A 135 -6.38 5.40 -1.68
N GLU A 136 -7.21 5.81 -2.64
CA GLU A 136 -7.13 7.15 -3.24
C GLU A 136 -7.34 8.24 -2.17
N ASP A 137 -8.34 8.08 -1.30
CA ASP A 137 -8.59 9.05 -0.23
C ASP A 137 -7.41 9.10 0.78
N ASP A 138 -6.81 7.96 1.13
CA ASP A 138 -5.62 7.92 1.99
C ASP A 138 -4.40 8.59 1.34
N VAL A 139 -4.17 8.36 0.05
CA VAL A 139 -3.08 8.98 -0.73
C VAL A 139 -3.30 10.50 -0.82
N LYS A 140 -4.51 10.96 -1.13
CA LYS A 140 -4.86 12.39 -1.14
C LYS A 140 -4.63 13.04 0.21
N PHE A 141 -5.01 12.36 1.29
CA PHE A 141 -4.80 12.86 2.65
C PHE A 141 -3.30 13.01 2.97
N LYS A 142 -2.49 12.02 2.57
CA LYS A 142 -1.03 12.09 2.70
C LYS A 142 -0.42 13.24 1.90
N LEU A 143 -0.83 13.43 0.65
CA LEU A 143 -0.38 14.56 -0.17
C LEU A 143 -0.80 15.91 0.40
N ALA A 144 -2.02 16.02 0.93
CA ALA A 144 -2.49 17.24 1.59
C ALA A 144 -1.63 17.60 2.80
N ASN A 145 -1.29 16.60 3.63
CA ASN A 145 -0.37 16.78 4.76
C ASN A 145 1.05 17.18 4.29
N CYS A 146 1.55 16.57 3.20
CA CYS A 146 2.85 16.93 2.63
C CYS A 146 2.88 18.40 2.20
N TYR A 147 1.85 18.86 1.47
CA TYR A 147 1.75 20.26 1.04
C TYR A 147 1.52 21.22 2.21
N SER A 148 0.71 20.87 3.21
CA SER A 148 0.43 21.73 4.36
C SER A 148 1.66 21.92 5.26
N ASN A 149 2.47 20.88 5.43
CA ASN A 149 3.63 20.89 6.31
C ASN A 149 4.97 21.09 5.60
N GLY A 150 4.99 21.11 4.25
CA GLY A 150 6.22 21.15 3.48
C GLY A 150 7.07 19.87 3.59
N GLN A 151 6.44 18.70 3.76
CA GLN A 151 7.15 17.42 3.92
C GLN A 151 7.46 16.82 2.55
N GLY A 152 8.74 16.84 2.16
CA GLY A 152 9.19 16.30 0.86
C GLY A 152 8.85 17.19 -0.35
N VAL A 153 8.16 18.31 -0.13
CA VAL A 153 7.79 19.29 -1.14
C VAL A 153 7.75 20.67 -0.48
N ALA A 154 7.89 21.76 -1.24
CA ALA A 154 7.65 23.09 -0.71
C ALA A 154 6.21 23.22 -0.18
N LYS A 155 6.05 23.88 0.96
CA LYS A 155 4.74 24.15 1.56
C LYS A 155 3.84 24.86 0.55
N ASN A 156 2.60 24.39 0.41
CA ASN A 156 1.60 24.95 -0.50
C ASN A 156 0.18 24.77 0.09
N ASP A 157 -0.27 25.76 0.85
CA ASP A 157 -1.56 25.72 1.54
C ASP A 157 -2.74 25.64 0.57
N ASN A 158 -2.64 26.24 -0.62
CA ASN A 158 -3.67 26.17 -1.64
C ASN A 158 -3.88 24.75 -2.17
N LYS A 159 -2.78 24.03 -2.51
CA LYS A 159 -2.86 22.63 -2.95
C LYS A 159 -3.35 21.71 -1.83
N ALA A 160 -2.90 21.93 -0.60
CA ALA A 160 -3.38 21.19 0.55
C ALA A 160 -4.90 21.38 0.76
N TYR A 161 -5.37 22.63 0.72
CA TYR A 161 -6.79 22.96 0.84
C TYR A 161 -7.65 22.29 -0.23
N GLN A 162 -7.23 22.31 -1.50
CA GLN A 162 -7.98 21.66 -2.58
C GLN A 162 -8.11 20.15 -2.37
N LEU A 163 -7.04 19.49 -1.93
CA LEU A 163 -7.07 18.06 -1.60
C LEU A 163 -7.98 17.77 -0.40
N TYR A 164 -7.94 18.58 0.66
CA TYR A 164 -8.86 18.42 1.80
C TYR A 164 -10.32 18.69 1.43
N LEU A 165 -10.58 19.65 0.54
CA LEU A 165 -11.92 19.95 0.04
C LEU A 165 -12.47 18.83 -0.85
N ASP A 166 -11.61 18.16 -1.63
CA ASP A 166 -12.02 16.96 -2.37
C ASP A 166 -12.32 15.80 -1.41
N LEU A 167 -11.48 15.60 -0.39
CA LEU A 167 -11.68 14.58 0.64
C LEU A 167 -12.98 14.78 1.42
N SER A 168 -13.36 16.01 1.77
CA SER A 168 -14.60 16.26 2.54
C SER A 168 -15.87 15.82 1.80
N LYS A 169 -15.79 15.64 0.47
CA LYS A 169 -16.89 15.12 -0.36
C LYS A 169 -16.91 13.58 -0.40
N SER A 170 -15.83 12.91 0.00
CA SER A 170 -15.74 11.45 0.05
C SER A 170 -16.58 10.87 1.19
N LYS A 171 -17.16 9.67 1.00
CA LYS A 171 -17.96 9.01 2.05
C LYS A 171 -17.17 8.73 3.34
N LYS A 172 -15.84 8.59 3.24
CA LYS A 172 -14.94 8.29 4.36
C LYS A 172 -14.70 9.52 5.26
N TYR A 173 -14.62 10.71 4.66
CA TYR A 173 -14.31 11.97 5.36
C TYR A 173 -15.48 12.96 5.37
N GLN A 174 -16.66 12.58 4.86
CA GLN A 174 -17.90 13.31 5.11
C GLN A 174 -18.13 13.37 6.63
N ILE A 175 -17.98 14.56 7.21
CA ILE A 175 -18.64 14.88 8.47
C ILE A 175 -20.12 14.83 8.14
N ASN A 176 -20.89 13.98 8.84
CA ASN A 176 -22.35 13.97 8.74
C ASN A 176 -22.89 15.33 9.19
N ALA A 177 -22.89 16.32 8.29
CA ALA A 177 -23.42 17.65 8.55
C ALA A 177 -24.95 17.70 8.50
N PHE A 178 -25.61 16.58 8.15
CA PHE A 178 -27.06 16.43 8.23
C PHE A 178 -27.44 14.98 8.54
N LYS A 179 -27.62 14.67 9.82
CA LYS A 179 -28.58 13.66 10.30
C LYS A 179 -29.26 14.21 11.54
#